data_AF-A0A524NMS1-F1
#
_entry.id   AF-A0A524NMS1-F1
#
_cell.length_a   1.000
_cell.length_b   1.000
_cell.length_c   1.000
_cell.angle_alpha   90.00
_cell.angle_beta   90.00
_cell.angle_gamma   90.00
#
_symmetry.space_group_name_H-M   'P 1'
#
loop_
_entity.id
_entity.type
_entity.pdbx_description
1 polymer ?
#
loop_
_entity_poly.entity_id
_entity_poly.type
_entity_poly.pdbx_seq_one_letter_code
_entity_poly.pdbx_strand_id
1 'polypeptide(L)'
;MDDKENDWDDWDNSPISNDDECDDDDDDDEDEDDSEEFFTKDRKKTSSNKGHFTAWEDQIIRDEWMTSTDEEIGERIGRAPEAIARRRKTLGLSKKNGRPKKEMRKRSILANPTEYSLSKLSKDDRIEFYKNKFDQNHRYGWLLQILMDDEIEYYKRKYIETLDSLDSVTHQEEDLLHSMIMKEIQILRLQSQMKEQLQRYNDDDDEERRPPAQYLYQDLDKAEQQYVKYQEKLKLTREQRLKTDREEKITITAIVREFQDAENKHRAGEMAGQLSYYTNKCKEDMLKMQFLIGE
;
A
#
# COMPACT_ATOMS: atom_id res chain seq x y z
N MET A 1 53.35 11.29 6.47
CA MET A 1 52.59 10.61 7.53
C MET A 1 52.47 11.66 8.60
N ASP A 2 51.49 12.53 8.43
CA ASP A 2 51.19 13.62 9.36
C ASP A 2 49.87 13.26 10.00
N ASP A 3 49.96 12.82 11.25
CA ASP A 3 48.83 12.53 12.12
C ASP A 3 48.18 13.86 12.50
N LYS A 4 47.00 14.12 11.94
CA LYS A 4 46.12 15.19 12.41
C LYS A 4 45.14 14.58 13.40
N GLU A 5 45.47 14.75 14.68
CA GLU A 5 44.58 14.62 15.81
C GLU A 5 43.38 15.56 15.59
N ASN A 6 42.18 14.99 15.53
CA ASN A 6 40.94 15.74 15.45
C ASN A 6 40.37 15.79 16.87
N ASP A 7 40.63 16.91 17.55
CA ASP A 7 39.92 17.38 18.75
C ASP A 7 38.43 17.52 18.41
N TRP A 8 37.60 16.66 18.99
CA TRP A 8 36.15 16.79 19.04
C TRP A 8 35.71 17.00 20.49
N ASP A 9 36.22 18.08 21.09
CA ASP A 9 35.77 18.56 22.39
C ASP A 9 34.60 19.53 22.24
N ASP A 10 33.64 19.35 23.15
CA ASP A 10 32.68 20.32 23.65
C ASP A 10 31.74 21.01 22.65
N TRP A 11 30.60 20.35 22.39
CA TRP A 11 29.35 21.09 22.16
C TRP A 11 28.44 20.94 23.37
N ASP A 12 28.51 22.02 24.15
CA ASP A 12 27.70 22.47 25.26
C ASP A 12 26.29 21.86 25.36
N ASN A 13 26.13 21.16 26.48
CA ASN A 13 24.88 20.66 27.02
C ASN A 13 24.17 21.84 27.74
N SER A 14 23.48 22.69 26.99
CA SER A 14 22.67 23.76 27.61
C SER A 14 21.36 23.18 28.17
N PRO A 15 21.06 23.36 29.47
CA PRO A 15 19.80 22.93 30.05
C PRO A 15 18.66 23.80 29.53
N ILE A 16 17.67 23.18 28.89
CA ILE A 16 16.40 23.81 28.58
C ILE A 16 15.69 24.07 29.92
N SER A 17 15.67 25.33 30.34
CA SER A 17 14.85 25.82 31.43
C SER A 17 13.39 25.80 31.00
N ASN A 18 12.62 24.89 31.57
CA ASN A 18 11.16 24.91 31.54
C ASN A 18 10.69 25.81 32.68
N ASP A 19 10.64 27.11 32.44
CA ASP A 19 9.91 28.07 33.28
C ASP A 19 8.94 28.81 32.37
N ASP A 20 7.74 28.27 32.22
CA ASP A 20 6.57 29.05 31.81
C ASP A 20 5.43 28.63 32.74
N GLU A 21 5.44 29.28 33.91
CA GLU A 21 4.31 29.44 34.81
C GLU A 21 3.26 30.30 34.09
N CYS A 22 2.08 29.74 33.82
CA CYS A 22 0.87 30.51 33.56
C CYS A 22 -0.33 29.74 34.13
N ASP A 23 -0.71 30.19 35.32
CA ASP A 23 -2.08 30.46 35.76
C ASP A 23 -3.05 29.28 35.92
N ASP A 24 -3.14 28.88 37.19
CA ASP A 24 -4.34 28.41 37.86
C ASP A 24 -5.51 29.38 37.63
N ASP A 25 -6.57 28.94 36.95
CA ASP A 25 -7.92 29.47 37.11
C ASP A 25 -8.90 28.30 36.94
N ASP A 26 -9.32 27.79 38.09
CA ASP A 26 -10.70 27.53 38.52
C ASP A 26 -11.73 26.93 37.54
N ASP A 27 -12.33 25.85 38.04
CA ASP A 27 -13.75 25.52 37.95
C ASP A 27 -14.34 25.17 36.57
N ASP A 28 -14.47 23.86 36.32
CA ASP A 28 -15.80 23.24 36.28
C ASP A 28 -15.66 21.70 36.27
N ASP A 29 -15.90 21.12 37.45
CA ASP A 29 -16.22 19.71 37.67
C ASP A 29 -17.55 19.38 36.96
N GLU A 30 -17.48 18.99 35.69
CA GLU A 30 -18.48 18.10 35.11
C GLU A 30 -17.85 16.72 34.92
N ASP A 31 -18.04 15.89 35.95
CA ASP A 31 -17.90 14.43 35.93
C ASP A 31 -18.86 13.83 34.88
N GLU A 32 -18.54 13.98 33.58
CA GLU A 32 -19.06 13.09 32.56
C GLU A 32 -18.24 11.80 32.62
N ASP A 33 -18.79 10.86 33.40
CA ASP A 33 -18.51 9.42 33.44
C ASP A 33 -18.69 8.81 32.03
N ASP A 34 -17.81 9.19 31.11
CA ASP A 34 -17.61 8.54 29.83
C ASP A 34 -16.80 7.27 30.10
N SER A 35 -17.48 6.34 30.76
CA SER A 35 -17.16 4.93 30.74
C SER A 35 -16.83 4.56 29.31
N GLU A 36 -15.53 4.50 29.00
CA GLU A 36 -15.01 3.82 27.83
C GLU A 36 -15.50 2.38 27.96
N GLU A 37 -16.71 2.13 27.45
CA GLU A 37 -17.17 0.86 26.96
C GLU A 37 -16.12 0.47 25.94
N PHE A 38 -15.09 -0.18 26.47
CA PHE A 38 -14.14 -0.99 25.76
C PHE A 38 -15.01 -1.83 24.84
N PHE A 39 -15.10 -1.41 23.58
CA PHE A 39 -15.75 -2.16 22.51
C PHE A 39 -14.93 -3.45 22.40
N THR A 40 -15.17 -4.38 23.33
CA THR A 40 -14.88 -5.79 23.16
C THR A 40 -15.74 -6.10 21.96
N LYS A 41 -15.13 -6.01 20.77
CA LYS A 41 -15.71 -6.42 19.51
C LYS A 41 -16.49 -7.65 19.85
N ASP A 42 -17.81 -7.50 19.83
CA ASP A 42 -18.73 -8.60 19.83
C ASP A 42 -18.28 -9.41 18.63
N ARG A 43 -17.37 -10.36 18.90
CA ARG A 43 -17.08 -11.48 18.04
C ARG A 43 -18.41 -12.18 18.05
N LYS A 44 -19.31 -11.73 17.16
CA LYS A 44 -20.54 -12.39 16.79
C LYS A 44 -20.16 -13.84 16.84
N LYS A 45 -20.66 -14.56 17.85
CA LYS A 45 -20.50 -16.00 17.96
C LYS A 45 -21.13 -16.47 16.66
N THR A 46 -20.31 -16.63 15.63
CA THR A 46 -20.69 -17.26 14.37
C THR A 46 -21.17 -18.59 14.87
N SER A 47 -22.51 -18.77 14.88
CA SER A 47 -23.14 -19.99 15.36
C SER A 47 -22.32 -21.10 14.76
N SER A 48 -21.62 -21.85 15.62
CA SER A 48 -20.62 -22.79 15.14
C SER A 48 -21.43 -23.75 14.28
N ASN A 49 -21.35 -23.60 12.96
CA ASN A 49 -21.98 -24.51 12.04
C ASN A 49 -21.24 -25.81 12.32
N LYS A 50 -21.78 -26.63 13.22
CA LYS A 50 -21.33 -28.00 13.48
C LYS A 50 -21.69 -28.91 12.29
N GLY A 51 -22.09 -28.32 11.16
CA GLY A 51 -22.34 -29.00 9.91
C GLY A 51 -21.06 -29.55 9.31
N HIS A 52 -21.21 -30.68 8.62
CA HIS A 52 -20.18 -31.34 7.85
C HIS A 52 -19.48 -30.36 6.88
N PHE A 53 -18.21 -30.64 6.59
CA PHE A 53 -17.51 -29.98 5.50
C PHE A 53 -18.10 -30.44 4.17
N THR A 54 -18.46 -29.47 3.34
CA THR A 54 -18.93 -29.68 1.97
C THR A 54 -17.74 -29.94 1.04
N ALA A 55 -18.01 -30.50 -0.14
CA ALA A 55 -16.94 -30.88 -1.09
C ALA A 55 -16.10 -29.68 -1.59
N TRP A 56 -16.70 -28.49 -1.70
CA TRP A 56 -15.98 -27.29 -2.13
C TRP A 56 -15.05 -26.76 -1.03
N GLU A 57 -15.46 -26.82 0.25
CA GLU A 57 -14.60 -26.44 1.38
C GLU A 57 -13.37 -27.37 1.44
N ASP A 58 -13.56 -28.68 1.24
CA ASP A 58 -12.46 -29.64 1.16
C ASP A 58 -11.52 -29.34 -0.01
N GLN A 59 -12.05 -28.91 -1.15
CA GLN A 59 -11.26 -28.55 -2.31
C GLN A 59 -10.36 -27.33 -2.02
N ILE A 60 -10.91 -26.28 -1.41
CA ILE A 60 -10.12 -25.13 -0.97
C ILE A 60 -9.02 -25.55 0.01
N ILE A 61 -9.33 -26.42 0.98
CA ILE A 61 -8.32 -26.93 1.91
C ILE A 61 -7.21 -27.67 1.15
N ARG A 62 -7.53 -28.52 0.15
CA ARG A 62 -6.51 -29.25 -0.64
C ARG A 62 -5.65 -28.33 -1.50
N ASP A 63 -6.22 -27.27 -2.04
CA ASP A 63 -5.53 -26.38 -2.96
C ASP A 63 -4.65 -25.38 -2.18
N GLU A 64 -5.12 -24.87 -1.04
CA GLU A 64 -4.49 -23.74 -0.35
C GLU A 64 -3.71 -24.11 0.92
N TRP A 65 -3.85 -25.32 1.50
CA TRP A 65 -3.14 -25.65 2.76
C TRP A 65 -1.60 -25.59 2.68
N MET A 66 -1.03 -25.69 1.47
CA MET A 66 0.41 -25.54 1.26
C MET A 66 0.85 -24.10 1.52
N THR A 67 0.08 -23.13 1.04
CA THR A 67 0.42 -21.70 0.98
C THR A 67 -0.20 -20.89 2.11
N SER A 68 -1.39 -21.26 2.56
CA SER A 68 -2.21 -20.52 3.53
C SER A 68 -2.21 -21.18 4.91
N THR A 69 -2.48 -20.41 5.97
CA THR A 69 -2.65 -20.97 7.33
C THR A 69 -4.08 -21.45 7.56
N ASP A 70 -4.26 -22.38 8.51
CA ASP A 70 -5.59 -22.88 8.90
C ASP A 70 -6.51 -21.73 9.36
N GLU A 71 -5.96 -20.61 9.86
CA GLU A 71 -6.69 -19.37 10.20
C GLU A 71 -7.24 -18.64 8.98
N GLU A 72 -6.43 -18.45 7.94
CA GLU A 72 -6.83 -17.74 6.72
C GLU A 72 -7.84 -18.54 5.91
N ILE A 73 -7.61 -19.85 5.82
CA ILE A 73 -8.55 -20.79 5.22
C ILE A 73 -9.86 -20.76 6.03
N GLY A 74 -9.77 -20.72 7.36
CA GLY A 74 -10.92 -20.58 8.24
C GLY A 74 -11.70 -19.29 8.00
N GLU A 75 -11.04 -18.14 7.94
CA GLU A 75 -11.65 -16.84 7.67
C GLU A 75 -12.35 -16.82 6.30
N ARG A 76 -11.70 -17.34 5.27
CA ARG A 76 -12.25 -17.39 3.90
C ARG A 76 -13.50 -18.26 3.79
N ILE A 77 -13.54 -19.38 4.51
CA ILE A 77 -14.66 -20.33 4.47
C ILE A 77 -15.72 -20.02 5.55
N GLY A 78 -15.39 -19.15 6.52
CA GLY A 78 -16.24 -18.87 7.69
C GLY A 78 -16.24 -20.01 8.72
N ARG A 79 -15.11 -20.69 8.91
CA ARG A 79 -14.92 -21.79 9.88
C ARG A 79 -13.83 -21.48 10.88
N ALA A 80 -13.94 -22.05 12.08
CA ALA A 80 -12.90 -21.93 13.09
C ALA A 80 -11.58 -22.58 12.62
N PRO A 81 -10.40 -22.00 12.90
CA PRO A 81 -9.11 -22.55 12.47
C PRO A 81 -8.87 -23.98 12.95
N GLU A 82 -9.32 -24.31 14.16
CA GLU A 82 -9.25 -25.65 14.73
C GLU A 82 -10.08 -26.69 13.97
N ALA A 83 -11.19 -26.26 13.37
CA ALA A 83 -12.04 -27.13 12.55
C ALA A 83 -11.32 -27.44 11.22
N ILE A 84 -10.70 -26.44 10.60
CA ILE A 84 -9.86 -26.62 9.41
C ILE A 84 -8.69 -27.57 9.73
N ALA A 85 -7.98 -27.36 10.84
CA ALA A 85 -6.86 -28.21 11.24
C ALA A 85 -7.27 -29.67 11.44
N ARG A 86 -8.42 -29.91 12.08
CA ARG A 86 -8.99 -31.26 12.22
C ARG A 86 -9.38 -31.85 10.87
N ARG A 87 -10.06 -31.08 10.00
CA ARG A 87 -10.48 -31.54 8.68
C ARG A 87 -9.29 -31.90 7.80
N ARG A 88 -8.27 -31.06 7.80
CA ARG A 88 -7.00 -31.28 7.09
C ARG A 88 -6.32 -32.58 7.50
N LYS A 89 -6.32 -32.92 8.80
CA LYS A 89 -5.85 -34.23 9.29
C LYS A 89 -6.69 -35.38 8.73
N THR A 90 -8.03 -35.25 8.72
CA THR A 90 -8.93 -36.26 8.14
C THR A 90 -8.70 -36.46 6.63
N LEU A 91 -8.34 -35.41 5.90
CA LEU A 91 -7.99 -35.46 4.47
C LEU A 91 -6.58 -36.03 4.20
N GLY A 92 -5.82 -36.39 5.24
CA GLY A 92 -4.44 -36.90 5.08
C GLY A 92 -3.42 -35.81 4.73
N LEU A 93 -3.80 -34.54 4.79
CA LEU A 93 -2.96 -33.39 4.45
C LEU A 93 -2.06 -33.00 5.63
N SER A 94 -1.12 -33.87 5.97
CA SER A 94 -0.09 -33.58 6.97
C SER A 94 1.19 -33.13 6.28
N LYS A 95 1.76 -31.97 6.68
CA LYS A 95 3.09 -31.59 6.21
C LYS A 95 4.09 -32.53 6.89
N LYS A 96 4.88 -33.27 6.11
CA LYS A 96 5.99 -34.10 6.63
C LYS A 96 6.97 -33.27 7.49
N ASN A 97 7.03 -31.96 7.20
CA ASN A 97 7.91 -31.00 7.87
C ASN A 97 7.17 -30.01 8.82
N GLY A 98 5.90 -30.26 9.16
CA GLY A 98 5.11 -29.35 10.00
C GLY A 98 4.66 -28.05 9.31
N ARG A 99 4.04 -27.14 10.08
CA ARG A 99 3.57 -25.81 9.60
C ARG A 99 4.78 -25.01 9.12
N PRO A 100 4.71 -24.27 7.99
CA PRO A 100 5.74 -23.31 7.64
C PRO A 100 5.89 -22.34 8.81
N LYS A 101 7.11 -22.18 9.31
CA LYS A 101 7.39 -21.17 10.35
C LYS A 101 6.90 -19.81 9.85
N LYS A 102 6.47 -18.93 10.77
CA LYS A 102 6.03 -17.56 10.43
C LYS A 102 7.02 -16.87 9.47
N GLU A 103 8.31 -17.08 9.70
CA GLU A 103 9.41 -16.65 8.83
C GLU A 103 9.35 -17.18 7.38
N MET A 104 9.06 -18.46 7.19
CA MET A 104 8.94 -19.03 5.84
C MET A 104 7.76 -18.42 5.09
N ARG A 105 6.67 -18.11 5.80
CA ARG A 105 5.52 -17.44 5.20
C ARG A 105 5.86 -15.99 4.85
N LYS A 106 6.49 -15.22 5.76
CA LYS A 106 7.01 -13.87 5.48
C LYS A 106 7.87 -13.89 4.23
N ARG A 107 8.85 -14.80 4.14
CA ARG A 107 9.69 -14.98 2.94
C ARG A 107 8.88 -15.26 1.68
N SER A 108 7.85 -16.11 1.74
CA SER A 108 7.02 -16.39 0.56
C SER A 108 6.21 -15.17 0.09
N ILE A 109 5.70 -14.37 1.03
CA ILE A 109 4.98 -13.13 0.74
C ILE A 109 5.93 -12.13 0.08
N LEU A 110 7.14 -11.97 0.61
CA LEU A 110 8.15 -11.08 0.05
C LEU A 110 8.66 -11.55 -1.32
N ALA A 111 8.66 -12.85 -1.59
CA ALA A 111 9.10 -13.40 -2.88
C ALA A 111 8.08 -13.21 -4.00
N ASN A 112 6.79 -13.33 -3.69
CA ASN A 112 5.69 -13.13 -4.65
C ASN A 112 4.65 -12.17 -4.04
N PRO A 113 4.97 -10.87 -3.96
CA PRO A 113 4.14 -9.90 -3.29
C PRO A 113 2.85 -9.67 -4.09
N THR A 114 1.73 -10.05 -3.49
CA THR A 114 0.39 -9.61 -3.89
C THR A 114 -0.09 -8.52 -2.93
N GLU A 115 -0.95 -7.62 -3.41
CA GLU A 115 -1.53 -6.53 -2.60
C GLU A 115 -2.13 -7.07 -1.28
N TYR A 116 -2.98 -8.09 -1.38
CA TYR A 116 -3.59 -8.75 -0.23
C TYR A 116 -2.58 -9.45 0.69
N SER A 117 -1.46 -9.93 0.16
CA SER A 117 -0.43 -10.56 1.00
C SER A 117 0.43 -9.54 1.74
N LEU A 118 0.67 -8.36 1.15
CA LEU A 118 1.44 -7.28 1.78
C LEU A 118 0.68 -6.69 2.96
N SER A 119 -0.65 -6.53 2.87
CA SER A 119 -1.48 -6.03 3.99
C SER A 119 -1.48 -6.94 5.22
N LYS A 120 -1.03 -8.20 5.09
CA LYS A 120 -0.86 -9.15 6.19
C LYS A 120 0.49 -9.07 6.88
N LEU A 121 1.45 -8.34 6.33
CA LEU A 121 2.74 -8.09 6.97
C LEU A 121 2.60 -7.01 8.05
N SER A 122 3.53 -6.98 9.01
CA SER A 122 3.62 -5.84 9.93
C SER A 122 3.99 -4.57 9.16
N LYS A 123 3.69 -3.41 9.74
CA LYS A 123 4.08 -2.11 9.17
C LYS A 123 5.58 -2.07 8.87
N ASP A 124 6.42 -2.50 9.81
CA ASP A 124 7.88 -2.52 9.66
C ASP A 124 8.33 -3.44 8.52
N ASP A 125 7.72 -4.61 8.37
CA ASP A 125 8.02 -5.55 7.29
C ASP A 125 7.63 -5.00 5.92
N ARG A 126 6.51 -4.26 5.82
CA ARG A 126 6.10 -3.56 4.60
C ARG A 126 7.07 -2.44 4.25
N ILE A 127 7.49 -1.66 5.25
CA ILE A 127 8.49 -0.61 5.09
C ILE A 127 9.80 -1.21 4.55
N GLU A 128 10.29 -2.29 5.15
CA GLU A 128 11.50 -2.99 4.71
C GLU A 128 11.36 -3.53 3.28
N PHE A 129 10.20 -4.10 2.94
CA PHE A 129 9.89 -4.54 1.58
C PHE A 129 9.96 -3.37 0.58
N TYR A 130 9.33 -2.23 0.89
CA TYR A 130 9.35 -1.07 0.00
C TYR A 130 10.74 -0.44 -0.11
N LYS A 131 11.55 -0.44 0.96
CA LYS A 131 12.96 -0.05 0.89
C LYS A 131 13.74 -0.92 -0.09
N ASN A 132 13.60 -2.25 0.01
CA ASN A 132 14.28 -3.16 -0.90
C ASN A 132 13.78 -3.04 -2.36
N LYS A 133 12.46 -2.88 -2.56
CA LYS A 133 11.88 -2.60 -3.89
C LYS A 133 12.42 -1.30 -4.47
N PHE A 134 12.58 -0.28 -3.63
CA PHE A 134 13.16 1.00 -4.00
C PHE A 134 14.62 0.83 -4.44
N ASP A 135 15.45 0.15 -3.66
CA ASP A 135 16.88 -0.01 -4.01
C ASP A 135 17.09 -0.85 -5.29
N GLN A 136 16.15 -1.74 -5.64
CA GLN A 136 16.20 -2.55 -6.86
C GLN A 136 15.71 -1.84 -8.13
N ASN A 137 14.91 -0.78 -8.00
CA ASN A 137 14.29 -0.15 -9.16
C ASN A 137 15.25 0.84 -9.83
N HIS A 138 15.62 0.55 -11.08
CA HIS A 138 16.56 1.32 -11.90
C HIS A 138 16.25 2.82 -11.99
N ARG A 139 14.98 3.22 -11.91
CA ARG A 139 14.58 4.63 -11.94
C ARG A 139 15.20 5.42 -10.78
N TYR A 140 15.40 4.78 -9.64
CA TYR A 140 15.98 5.42 -8.46
C TYR A 140 17.50 5.53 -8.53
N GLY A 141 18.16 4.74 -9.38
CA GLY A 141 19.57 4.96 -9.69
C GLY A 141 19.84 6.37 -10.24
N TRP A 142 18.88 6.94 -10.97
CA TRP A 142 18.97 8.32 -11.45
C TRP A 142 18.70 9.36 -10.34
N LEU A 143 17.84 9.04 -9.36
CA LEU A 143 17.63 9.93 -8.20
C LEU A 143 18.90 10.12 -7.38
N LEU A 144 19.68 9.05 -7.20
CA LEU A 144 20.98 9.11 -6.52
C LEU A 144 21.98 10.07 -7.19
N GLN A 145 21.76 10.44 -8.46
CA GLN A 145 22.63 11.38 -9.19
C GLN A 145 22.18 12.84 -9.06
N ILE A 146 20.95 13.08 -8.60
CA ILE A 146 20.31 14.41 -8.65
C ILE A 146 19.99 14.97 -7.26
N LEU A 147 19.70 14.08 -6.32
CA LEU A 147 19.33 14.44 -4.96
C LEU A 147 20.54 14.34 -4.04
N MET A 148 20.59 15.23 -3.06
CA MET A 148 21.53 15.17 -1.94
C MET A 148 21.12 14.04 -0.97
N ASP A 149 22.03 13.61 -0.09
CA ASP A 149 21.78 12.46 0.80
C ASP A 149 20.57 12.66 1.73
N ASP A 150 20.40 13.87 2.27
CA ASP A 150 19.26 14.28 3.09
C ASP A 150 17.94 14.29 2.31
N GLU A 151 17.98 14.73 1.05
CA GLU A 151 16.83 14.72 0.15
C GLU A 151 16.43 13.32 -0.29
N ILE A 152 17.41 12.42 -0.46
CA ILE A 152 17.16 11.00 -0.74
C ILE A 152 16.47 10.36 0.46
N GLU A 153 16.93 10.65 1.69
CA GLU A 153 16.29 10.15 2.90
C GLU A 153 14.86 10.70 3.04
N TYR A 154 14.67 12.00 2.81
CA TYR A 154 13.36 12.64 2.76
C TYR A 154 12.44 11.96 1.74
N TYR A 155 12.94 11.75 0.51
CA TYR A 155 12.22 11.06 -0.55
C TYR A 155 11.78 9.67 -0.09
N LYS A 156 12.71 8.85 0.42
CA LYS A 156 12.45 7.48 0.86
C LYS A 156 11.37 7.46 1.93
N ARG A 157 11.48 8.33 2.94
CA ARG A 157 10.51 8.46 4.03
C ARG A 157 9.11 8.79 3.49
N LYS A 158 9.00 9.86 2.70
CA LYS A 158 7.72 10.34 2.17
C LYS A 158 7.05 9.33 1.23
N TYR A 159 7.84 8.69 0.38
CA TYR A 159 7.37 7.66 -0.55
C TYR A 159 6.83 6.44 0.21
N ILE A 160 7.56 5.94 1.21
CA ILE A 160 7.14 4.80 2.02
C ILE A 160 5.92 5.12 2.87
N GLU A 161 5.88 6.29 3.52
CA GLU A 161 4.73 6.75 4.32
C GLU A 161 3.47 6.81 3.45
N THR A 162 3.60 7.36 2.24
CA THR A 162 2.48 7.42 1.30
C THR A 162 2.06 6.01 0.89
N LEU A 163 2.98 5.12 0.50
CA LEU A 163 2.62 3.75 0.13
C LEU A 163 2.01 2.93 1.27
N ASP A 164 2.43 3.16 2.53
CA ASP A 164 1.88 2.47 3.70
C ASP A 164 0.43 2.89 4.00
N SER A 165 0.09 4.15 3.68
CA SER A 165 -1.27 4.69 3.85
C SER A 165 -2.27 4.20 2.78
N LEU A 166 -1.80 3.58 1.71
CA LEU A 166 -2.63 3.18 0.58
C LEU A 166 -2.70 1.65 0.48
N ASP A 167 -3.92 1.10 0.32
CA ASP A 167 -4.10 -0.35 0.16
C ASP A 167 -3.42 -0.90 -1.11
N SER A 168 -3.62 -0.19 -2.24
CA SER A 168 -2.95 -0.42 -3.53
C SER A 168 -2.51 0.87 -4.16
N VAL A 169 -1.47 0.73 -5.00
CA VAL A 169 -0.98 1.77 -5.89
C VAL A 169 -0.71 1.16 -7.26
N THR A 170 -1.29 1.75 -8.30
CA THR A 170 -1.01 1.44 -9.70
C THR A 170 0.30 2.09 -10.14
N HIS A 171 0.91 1.59 -11.23
CA HIS A 171 2.14 2.17 -11.76
C HIS A 171 2.00 3.66 -12.12
N GLN A 172 0.82 4.08 -12.61
CA GLN A 172 0.54 5.49 -12.92
C GLN A 172 0.43 6.36 -11.65
N GLU A 173 -0.22 5.87 -10.60
CA GLU A 173 -0.27 6.54 -9.30
C GLU A 173 1.14 6.64 -8.69
N GLU A 174 1.97 5.60 -8.86
CA GLU A 174 3.38 5.59 -8.42
C GLU A 174 4.21 6.68 -9.14
N ASP A 175 4.01 6.85 -10.46
CA ASP A 175 4.67 7.90 -11.26
C ASP A 175 4.23 9.32 -10.86
N LEU A 176 2.95 9.49 -10.54
CA LEU A 176 2.42 10.76 -10.03
C LEU A 176 2.94 11.06 -8.63
N LEU A 177 3.00 10.06 -7.75
CA LEU A 177 3.58 10.17 -6.42
C LEU A 177 5.06 10.58 -6.49
N HIS A 178 5.84 9.92 -7.35
CA HIS A 178 7.23 10.30 -7.60
C HIS A 178 7.35 11.76 -8.04
N SER A 179 6.57 12.18 -9.04
CA SER A 179 6.58 13.55 -9.56
C SER A 179 6.20 14.57 -8.48
N MET A 180 5.23 14.22 -7.62
CA MET A 180 4.79 15.05 -6.50
C MET A 180 5.92 15.25 -5.47
N ILE A 181 6.57 14.17 -5.01
CA ILE A 181 7.66 14.24 -4.02
C ILE A 181 8.85 15.03 -4.59
N MET A 182 9.19 14.84 -5.86
CA MET A 182 10.27 15.60 -6.52
C MET A 182 9.98 17.10 -6.56
N LYS A 183 8.72 17.49 -6.73
CA LYS A 183 8.31 18.91 -6.68
C LYS A 183 8.34 19.46 -5.26
N GLU A 184 7.95 18.66 -4.27
CA GLU A 184 8.08 19.02 -2.85
C GLU A 184 9.53 19.30 -2.47
N ILE A 185 10.48 18.44 -2.88
CA ILE A 185 11.92 18.66 -2.68
C ILE A 185 12.38 19.94 -3.39
N GLN A 186 11.93 20.19 -4.63
CA GLN A 186 12.27 21.41 -5.35
C GLN A 186 11.77 22.68 -4.62
N ILE A 187 10.57 22.63 -4.06
CA ILE A 187 10.00 23.72 -3.24
C ILE A 187 10.88 23.97 -2.02
N LEU A 188 11.27 22.91 -1.29
CA LEU A 188 12.15 23.03 -0.12
C LEU A 188 13.53 23.64 -0.47
N ARG A 189 14.12 23.25 -1.62
CA ARG A 189 15.36 23.86 -2.13
C ARG A 189 15.19 25.36 -2.37
N LEU A 190 14.13 25.77 -3.05
CA LEU A 190 13.85 27.18 -3.35
C LEU A 190 13.62 27.99 -2.08
N GLN A 191 12.85 27.47 -1.13
CA GLN A 191 12.62 28.11 0.16
C GLN A 191 13.91 28.27 0.96
N SER A 192 14.79 27.26 0.97
CA SER A 192 16.10 27.35 1.62
C SER A 192 16.99 28.43 0.97
N GLN A 193 17.06 28.47 -0.37
CA GLN A 193 17.79 29.51 -1.11
C GLN A 193 17.25 30.91 -0.83
N MET A 194 15.92 31.07 -0.76
CA MET A 194 15.29 32.34 -0.42
C MET A 194 15.61 32.77 1.00
N LYS A 195 15.59 31.83 1.96
CA LYS A 195 15.96 32.10 3.36
C LYS A 195 17.41 32.55 3.48
N GLU A 196 18.33 31.89 2.77
CA GLU A 196 19.75 32.26 2.74
C GLU A 196 19.97 33.65 2.12
N GLN A 197 19.30 33.96 1.01
CA GLN A 197 19.38 35.30 0.39
C GLN A 197 18.82 36.38 1.31
N LEU A 198 17.71 36.09 2.01
CA LEU A 198 17.11 37.02 2.96
C LEU A 198 18.00 37.24 4.17
N GLN A 199 18.65 36.19 4.67
CA GLN A 199 19.60 36.29 5.78
C GLN A 199 20.81 37.16 5.40
N ARG A 200 21.44 36.90 4.24
CA ARG A 200 22.53 37.74 3.72
C ARG A 200 22.12 39.20 3.54
N TYR A 201 20.92 39.43 3.00
CA TYR A 201 20.36 40.78 2.85
C TYR A 201 20.20 41.52 4.19
N ASN A 202 19.90 40.79 5.27
CA ASN A 202 19.74 41.38 6.60
C ASN A 202 21.09 41.68 7.26
N ASP A 203 22.08 40.79 7.06
CA ASP A 203 23.39 40.86 7.72
C ASP A 203 24.35 41.90 7.11
N ASP A 204 24.23 42.22 5.82
CA ASP A 204 25.16 43.12 5.12
C ASP A 204 24.83 44.61 5.32
N ASP A 205 25.50 45.39 6.18
CA ASP A 205 25.28 46.84 6.39
C ASP A 205 25.45 47.78 5.17
N ASP A 206 25.65 47.25 3.96
CA ASP A 206 25.87 48.02 2.73
C ASP A 206 24.62 48.76 2.23
N GLU A 207 24.80 50.02 1.83
CA GLU A 207 23.74 50.88 1.26
C GLU A 207 23.29 50.44 -0.15
N GLU A 208 24.07 49.62 -0.86
CA GLU A 208 23.76 49.10 -2.21
C GLU A 208 23.03 47.73 -2.21
N ARG A 209 22.26 47.46 -1.15
CA ARG A 209 21.46 46.24 -0.99
C ARG A 209 20.50 46.01 -2.17
N ARG A 210 20.61 44.85 -2.82
CA ARG A 210 19.62 44.37 -3.80
C ARG A 210 18.66 43.39 -3.11
N PRO A 211 17.33 43.54 -3.29
CA PRO A 211 16.36 42.62 -2.70
C PRO A 211 16.55 41.19 -3.24
N PRO A 212 16.06 40.17 -2.51
CA PRO A 212 16.07 38.79 -2.95
C PRO A 212 15.54 38.65 -4.37
N ALA A 213 16.13 37.74 -5.13
CA ALA A 213 15.94 37.75 -6.56
C ALA A 213 14.51 37.35 -6.94
N GLN A 214 13.78 38.24 -7.64
CA GLN A 214 12.36 38.06 -7.99
C GLN A 214 12.05 36.76 -8.74
N TYR A 215 13.02 36.20 -9.47
CA TYR A 215 12.83 34.95 -10.19
C TYR A 215 12.60 33.75 -9.26
N LEU A 216 13.15 33.75 -8.03
CA LEU A 216 12.96 32.66 -7.07
C LEU A 216 11.50 32.52 -6.65
N TYR A 217 10.81 33.63 -6.43
CA TYR A 217 9.38 33.63 -6.12
C TYR A 217 8.53 33.08 -7.28
N GLN A 218 8.88 33.44 -8.51
CA GLN A 218 8.18 32.92 -9.69
C GLN A 218 8.41 31.43 -9.89
N ASP A 219 9.62 30.94 -9.61
CA ASP A 219 9.93 29.52 -9.72
C ASP A 219 9.33 28.71 -8.57
N LEU A 220 9.21 29.31 -7.37
CA LEU A 220 8.49 28.73 -6.23
C LEU A 220 7.01 28.56 -6.55
N ASP A 221 6.33 29.63 -7.00
CA ASP A 221 4.92 29.58 -7.39
C ASP A 221 4.66 28.54 -8.50
N LYS A 222 5.52 28.47 -9.52
CA LYS A 222 5.42 27.43 -10.55
C LYS A 222 5.59 26.01 -9.98
N ALA A 223 6.52 25.82 -9.05
CA ALA A 223 6.76 24.51 -8.43
C ALA A 223 5.57 24.09 -7.55
N GLU A 224 5.00 25.02 -6.79
CA GLU A 224 3.79 24.83 -5.98
C GLU A 224 2.57 24.48 -6.84
N GLN A 225 2.34 25.21 -7.92
CA GLN A 225 1.26 24.91 -8.88
C GLN A 225 1.41 23.51 -9.50
N GLN A 226 2.64 23.11 -9.82
CA GLN A 226 2.91 21.76 -10.34
C GLN A 226 2.66 20.68 -9.27
N TYR A 227 3.08 20.92 -8.03
CA TYR A 227 2.82 20.02 -6.91
C TYR A 227 1.31 19.80 -6.72
N VAL A 228 0.52 20.89 -6.64
CA VAL A 228 -0.94 20.81 -6.51
C VAL A 228 -1.56 20.04 -7.67
N LYS A 229 -1.11 20.31 -8.91
CA LYS A 229 -1.58 19.60 -10.10
C LYS A 229 -1.30 18.10 -10.05
N TYR A 230 -0.14 17.67 -9.56
CA TYR A 230 0.16 16.24 -9.38
C TYR A 230 -0.70 15.62 -8.28
N GLN A 231 -0.90 16.34 -7.17
CA GLN A 231 -1.75 15.89 -6.08
C GLN A 231 -3.21 15.69 -6.53
N GLU A 232 -3.77 16.63 -7.29
CA GLU A 232 -5.11 16.53 -7.86
C GLU A 232 -5.23 15.35 -8.83
N LYS A 233 -4.25 15.18 -9.72
CA LYS A 233 -4.22 14.03 -10.64
C LYS A 233 -4.17 12.71 -9.88
N LEU A 234 -3.34 12.61 -8.85
CA LEU A 234 -3.24 11.41 -8.02
C LEU A 234 -4.58 11.09 -7.35
N LYS A 235 -5.25 12.09 -6.78
CA LYS A 235 -6.58 11.94 -6.18
C LYS A 235 -7.61 11.49 -7.22
N LEU A 236 -7.64 12.14 -8.38
CA LEU A 236 -8.59 11.82 -9.45
C LEU A 236 -8.40 10.40 -9.99
N THR A 237 -7.17 10.00 -10.32
CA THR A 237 -6.87 8.65 -10.81
C THR A 237 -7.27 7.59 -9.80
N ARG A 238 -7.01 7.85 -8.51
CA ARG A 238 -7.40 6.96 -7.43
C ARG A 238 -8.93 6.86 -7.27
N GLU A 239 -9.62 7.99 -7.31
CA GLU A 239 -11.08 8.03 -7.21
C GLU A 239 -11.74 7.28 -8.37
N GLN A 240 -11.25 7.48 -9.59
CA GLN A 240 -11.73 6.77 -10.78
C GLN A 240 -11.55 5.27 -10.64
N ARG A 241 -10.36 4.81 -10.20
CA ARG A 241 -10.10 3.38 -9.97
C ARG A 241 -11.02 2.80 -8.90
N LEU A 242 -11.13 3.45 -7.74
CA LEU A 242 -12.01 2.97 -6.67
C LEU A 242 -13.48 2.98 -7.08
N LYS A 243 -13.89 3.91 -7.94
CA LYS A 243 -15.23 3.93 -8.52
C LYS A 243 -15.44 2.73 -9.46
N THR A 244 -14.50 2.47 -10.37
CA THR A 244 -14.55 1.29 -11.24
C THR A 244 -14.59 -0.01 -10.43
N ASP A 245 -13.74 -0.16 -9.41
CA ASP A 245 -13.74 -1.33 -8.54
C ASP A 245 -15.08 -1.53 -7.80
N ARG A 246 -15.72 -0.43 -7.37
CA ARG A 246 -17.04 -0.48 -6.74
C ARG A 246 -18.12 -0.87 -7.75
N GLU A 247 -18.11 -0.28 -8.94
CA GLU A 247 -19.03 -0.60 -10.02
C GLU A 247 -18.90 -2.07 -10.44
N GLU A 248 -17.68 -2.57 -10.63
CA GLU A 248 -17.42 -3.98 -10.92
C GLU A 248 -17.93 -4.92 -9.82
N LYS A 249 -17.72 -4.58 -8.54
CA LYS A 249 -18.26 -5.35 -7.42
C LYS A 249 -19.78 -5.37 -7.41
N ILE A 250 -20.43 -4.24 -7.71
CA ILE A 250 -21.89 -4.15 -7.83
C ILE A 250 -22.37 -5.01 -9.00
N THR A 251 -21.72 -4.92 -10.16
CA THR A 251 -22.04 -5.72 -11.34
C THR A 251 -21.89 -7.21 -11.08
N ILE A 252 -20.80 -7.65 -10.46
CA ILE A 252 -20.61 -9.06 -10.07
C ILE A 252 -21.69 -9.51 -9.10
N THR A 253 -22.03 -8.68 -8.10
CA THR A 253 -23.07 -9.01 -7.12
C THR A 253 -24.46 -9.11 -7.79
N ALA A 254 -24.76 -8.22 -8.73
CA ALA A 254 -25.99 -8.26 -9.52
C ALA A 254 -26.06 -9.52 -10.38
N ILE A 255 -24.98 -9.87 -11.08
CA ILE A 255 -24.85 -11.12 -11.84
C ILE A 255 -25.08 -12.32 -10.93
N VAL A 256 -24.37 -12.41 -9.79
CA VAL A 256 -24.53 -13.51 -8.83
C VAL A 256 -25.98 -13.64 -8.37
N ARG A 257 -26.68 -12.51 -8.14
CA ARG A 257 -28.09 -12.49 -7.76
C ARG A 257 -29.01 -12.98 -8.88
N GLU A 258 -28.75 -12.60 -10.13
CA GLU A 258 -29.49 -13.11 -11.30
C GLU A 258 -29.28 -14.62 -11.49
N PHE A 259 -28.06 -15.12 -11.25
CA PHE A 259 -27.72 -16.54 -11.32
C PHE A 259 -28.23 -17.38 -10.14
N GLN A 260 -28.72 -16.75 -9.06
CA GLN A 260 -29.42 -17.46 -8.00
C GLN A 260 -30.83 -17.90 -8.43
N ASP A 261 -31.42 -17.23 -9.43
CA ASP A 261 -32.66 -17.68 -10.06
C ASP A 261 -32.41 -18.93 -10.91
N ALA A 262 -33.17 -19.99 -10.67
CA ALA A 262 -33.03 -21.27 -11.34
C ALA A 262 -33.29 -21.15 -12.86
N GLU A 263 -34.24 -20.30 -13.27
CA GLU A 263 -34.58 -20.12 -14.69
C GLU A 263 -33.44 -19.42 -15.44
N ASN A 264 -32.96 -18.30 -14.89
CA ASN A 264 -31.83 -17.56 -15.47
C ASN A 264 -30.57 -18.42 -15.51
N LYS A 265 -30.31 -19.18 -14.46
CA LYS A 265 -29.19 -20.11 -14.41
C LYS A 265 -29.27 -21.19 -15.50
N HIS A 266 -30.45 -21.77 -15.71
CA HIS A 266 -30.66 -22.75 -16.76
C HIS A 266 -30.41 -22.14 -18.14
N ARG A 267 -31.04 -21.00 -18.43
CA ARG A 267 -30.91 -20.28 -19.69
C ARG A 267 -29.47 -19.84 -19.97
N ALA A 268 -28.77 -19.33 -18.97
CA ALA A 268 -27.36 -18.99 -19.08
C ALA A 268 -26.49 -20.23 -19.35
N GLY A 269 -26.82 -21.38 -18.74
CA GLY A 269 -26.17 -22.66 -19.02
C GLY A 269 -26.35 -23.11 -20.46
N GLU A 270 -27.56 -22.99 -21.02
CA GLU A 270 -27.84 -23.28 -22.43
C GLU A 270 -27.03 -22.37 -23.37
N MET A 271 -27.03 -21.06 -23.12
CA MET A 271 -26.25 -20.10 -23.94
C MET A 271 -24.75 -20.38 -23.86
N ALA A 272 -24.21 -20.67 -22.67
CA ALA A 272 -22.81 -21.02 -22.49
C ALA A 272 -22.44 -22.30 -23.27
N GLY A 273 -23.32 -23.30 -23.27
CA GLY A 273 -23.15 -24.52 -24.06
C GLY A 273 -23.09 -24.23 -25.57
N GLN A 274 -23.98 -23.38 -26.08
CA GLN A 274 -23.98 -22.97 -27.48
C GLN A 274 -22.71 -22.20 -27.86
N LEU A 275 -22.27 -21.23 -27.03
CA LEU A 275 -21.04 -20.47 -27.27
C LEU A 275 -19.79 -21.36 -27.26
N SER A 276 -19.73 -22.33 -26.34
CA SER A 276 -18.62 -23.31 -26.28
C SER A 276 -18.56 -24.16 -27.56
N TYR A 277 -19.71 -24.64 -28.03
CA TYR A 277 -19.81 -25.37 -29.29
C TYR A 277 -19.29 -24.55 -30.48
N TYR A 278 -19.75 -23.30 -30.64
CA TYR A 278 -19.27 -22.44 -31.73
C TYR A 278 -17.79 -22.11 -31.62
N THR A 279 -17.27 -21.87 -30.41
CA THR A 279 -15.84 -21.61 -30.18
C THR A 279 -14.99 -22.80 -30.62
N ASN A 280 -15.39 -24.03 -30.27
CA ASN A 280 -14.67 -25.23 -30.68
C ASN A 280 -14.74 -25.46 -32.19
N LYS A 281 -15.91 -25.23 -32.79
CA LYS A 281 -16.07 -25.33 -34.24
C LYS A 281 -15.19 -24.32 -34.99
N CYS A 282 -15.13 -23.06 -34.54
CA CYS A 282 -14.24 -22.07 -35.12
C CYS A 282 -12.76 -22.47 -34.99
N LYS A 283 -12.35 -23.05 -33.86
CA LYS A 283 -10.97 -23.58 -33.70
C LYS A 283 -10.68 -24.71 -34.68
N GLU A 284 -11.60 -25.66 -34.85
CA GLU A 284 -11.45 -26.74 -35.84
C GLU A 284 -11.35 -26.20 -37.27
N ASP A 285 -12.18 -25.22 -37.61
CA ASP A 285 -12.17 -24.63 -38.95
C ASP A 285 -10.90 -23.79 -39.20
N MET A 286 -10.38 -23.08 -38.19
CA MET A 286 -9.07 -22.41 -38.29
C MET A 286 -7.93 -23.42 -38.47
N LEU A 287 -7.95 -24.55 -37.76
CA LEU A 287 -6.95 -25.62 -37.92
C LEU A 287 -7.00 -26.21 -39.33
N LYS A 288 -8.20 -26.44 -39.88
CA LYS A 288 -8.36 -26.88 -41.28
C LYS A 288 -7.82 -25.85 -42.27
N MET A 289 -8.04 -24.56 -42.01
CA MET A 289 -7.52 -23.49 -42.86
C MET A 289 -5.99 -23.38 -42.80
N GLN A 290 -5.37 -23.58 -41.64
CA GLN A 290 -3.90 -23.66 -41.53
C GLN A 290 -3.33 -24.78 -42.41
N PHE A 291 -3.98 -25.95 -42.47
CA PHE A 291 -3.60 -27.04 -43.37
C PHE A 291 -3.76 -26.70 -44.86
N LEU A 292 -4.66 -25.79 -45.22
CA LEU A 292 -4.89 -25.39 -46.62
C LEU A 292 -3.92 -24.29 -47.10
N ILE A 293 -3.35 -23.51 -46.18
CA ILE A 293 -2.45 -22.41 -46.51
C ILE A 293 -1.01 -22.89 -46.78
N GLY A 294 -0.70 -24.16 -46.47
CA GLY A 294 0.55 -24.79 -46.87
C GLY A 294 1.76 -24.29 -46.08
N GLU A 295 1.94 -24.83 -44.88
CA GLU A 295 3.27 -25.16 -44.37
C GLU A 295 3.73 -26.51 -44.94
#